data_AF-A0A1G1WQH9-F1
#
_entry.id   AF-A0A1G1WQH9-F1
#
_cell.length_a   1.000
_cell.length_b   1.000
_cell.length_c   1.000
_cell.angle_alpha   90.00
_cell.angle_beta   90.00
_cell.angle_gamma   90.00
#
_symmetry.space_group_name_H-M   'P 1'
#
loop_
_entity.id
_entity.type
_entity.pdbx_description
1 polymer ?
#
loop_
_entity_poly.entity_id
_entity_poly.type
_entity_poly.pdbx_seq_one_letter_code
_entity_poly.pdbx_strand_id
1 'polypeptide(L)'
;MQKKIIQYVLLAVVLSSLLAAAFIVQGKALRLLLVASISLTYLAFGLLNHYEDKSLSEKVFLEYAALASLTFIVLYSLLLARG
;
A
#
# COMPACT_ATOMS: atom_id res chain seq x y z
N MET A 1 -14.81 3.64 -17.49
CA MET A 1 -15.32 2.62 -16.55
C MET A 1 -14.47 1.35 -16.57
N GLN A 2 -14.34 0.62 -17.69
CA GLN A 2 -13.56 -0.64 -17.75
C GLN A 2 -12.08 -0.48 -17.35
N LYS A 3 -11.40 0.59 -17.80
CA LYS A 3 -9.99 0.86 -17.44
C LYS A 3 -9.76 0.98 -15.93
N LYS A 4 -10.66 1.67 -15.22
CA LYS A 4 -10.58 1.85 -13.76
C LYS A 4 -10.74 0.52 -13.03
N ILE A 5 -11.72 -0.30 -13.42
CA ILE A 5 -11.93 -1.64 -12.85
C ILE A 5 -10.65 -2.48 -12.97
N ILE A 6 -10.01 -2.47 -14.14
CA ILE A 6 -8.76 -3.21 -14.36
C ILE A 6 -7.64 -2.69 -13.44
N GLN A 7 -7.49 -1.37 -13.30
CA GLN A 7 -6.49 -0.77 -12.39
C GLN A 7 -6.72 -1.21 -10.93
N TYR A 8 -7.96 -1.22 -10.44
CA TYR A 8 -8.27 -1.66 -9.07
C TYR A 8 -8.08 -3.17 -8.87
N VAL A 9 -8.42 -3.99 -9.87
CA VAL A 9 -8.16 -5.44 -9.81
C VAL A 9 -6.67 -5.71 -9.76
N LEU A 10 -5.88 -5.01 -10.58
CA LEU A 10 -4.42 -5.14 -10.57
C LEU A 10 -3.84 -4.72 -9.20
N LEU A 11 -4.32 -3.60 -8.63
CA LEU A 11 -3.93 -3.18 -7.29
C LEU A 11 -4.25 -4.25 -6.25
N ALA A 12 -5.47 -4.80 -6.28
CA ALA A 12 -5.89 -5.83 -5.33
C ALA A 12 -4.99 -7.08 -5.41
N VAL A 13 -4.64 -7.51 -6.63
CA VAL A 13 -3.71 -8.63 -6.84
C VAL A 13 -2.34 -8.30 -6.27
N VAL A 14 -1.76 -7.15 -6.62
CA VAL A 14 -0.42 -6.74 -6.15
C VAL A 14 -0.38 -6.63 -4.63
N LEU A 15 -1.35 -5.95 -4.01
CA LEU A 15 -1.41 -5.80 -2.55
C LEU A 15 -1.59 -7.15 -1.85
N SER A 16 -2.44 -8.02 -2.38
CA SER A 16 -2.65 -9.36 -1.81
C SER A 16 -1.40 -10.22 -1.89
N SER A 17 -0.67 -10.17 -3.01
CA SER A 17 0.60 -10.88 -3.18
C SER A 17 1.69 -10.36 -2.24
N LEU A 18 1.84 -9.04 -2.11
CA LEU A 18 2.79 -8.44 -1.17
C LEU A 18 2.45 -8.79 0.27
N LEU A 19 1.17 -8.74 0.63
CA LEU A 19 0.71 -9.11 1.97
C LEU A 19 0.99 -10.59 2.26
N ALA A 20 0.64 -11.50 1.36
CA ALA A 20 0.93 -12.93 1.50
C ALA A 20 2.44 -13.18 1.66
N ALA A 21 3.28 -12.52 0.87
CA ALA A 21 4.73 -12.61 1.00
C ALA A 21 5.22 -12.13 2.38
N ALA A 22 4.63 -11.05 2.92
CA ALA A 22 5.00 -10.52 4.23
C ALA A 22 4.69 -11.50 5.38
N PHE A 23 3.64 -12.31 5.26
CA PHE A 23 3.31 -13.35 6.23
C PHE A 23 4.21 -14.59 6.16
N ILE A 24 4.67 -14.96 4.96
CA ILE A 24 5.42 -16.21 4.74
C ILE A 24 6.92 -16.02 4.99
N VAL A 25 7.46 -14.84 4.70
CA VAL A 25 8.90 -14.59 4.78
C VAL A 25 9.40 -14.59 6.22
N GLN A 26 10.53 -15.24 6.49
CA GLN A 26 11.08 -15.39 7.84
C GLN A 26 12.04 -14.25 8.25
N GLY A 27 12.67 -13.57 7.28
CA GLY A 27 13.65 -12.52 7.57
C GLY A 27 13.01 -11.19 7.97
N LYS A 28 13.34 -10.67 9.17
CA LYS A 28 12.82 -9.38 9.68
C LYS A 28 13.05 -8.22 8.72
N ALA A 29 14.27 -8.10 8.17
CA ALA A 29 14.61 -7.04 7.23
C ALA A 29 13.76 -7.11 5.95
N LEU A 30 13.61 -8.32 5.38
CA LEU A 30 12.81 -8.52 4.17
C LEU A 30 11.31 -8.31 4.45
N ARG A 31 10.83 -8.72 5.61
CA ARG A 31 9.46 -8.46 6.06
C ARG A 31 9.18 -6.96 6.23
N LEU A 32 10.12 -6.21 6.82
CA LEU A 32 10.04 -4.75 6.93
C LEU A 32 9.97 -4.09 5.56
N LEU A 33 10.80 -4.53 4.61
CA LEU A 33 10.76 -4.04 3.23
C LEU A 33 9.41 -4.32 2.55
N LEU A 34 8.79 -5.47 2.80
CA LEU A 34 7.47 -5.80 2.28
C LEU A 34 6.38 -4.92 2.91
N VAL A 35 6.41 -4.71 4.22
CA VAL A 35 5.48 -3.82 4.93
C VAL A 35 5.58 -2.38 4.41
N ALA A 36 6.81 -1.87 4.22
CA ALA A 36 7.06 -0.57 3.61
C ALA A 36 6.53 -0.51 2.18
N SER A 37 6.80 -1.56 1.38
CA SER A 37 6.33 -1.66 -0.01
C SER A 37 4.81 -1.62 -0.11
N ILE A 38 4.08 -2.39 0.71
CA ILE A 38 2.61 -2.39 0.74
C ILE A 38 2.06 -0.97 0.97
N SER A 39 2.62 -0.28 1.96
CA SER A 39 2.19 1.05 2.36
C SER A 39 2.46 2.10 1.27
N LEU A 40 3.64 2.04 0.66
CA LEU A 40 4.03 2.93 -0.43
C LEU A 40 3.30 2.63 -1.74
N THR A 41 3.01 1.37 -2.05
CA THR A 41 2.23 0.99 -3.24
C THR A 41 0.82 1.58 -3.14
N TYR A 42 0.17 1.51 -1.98
CA TYR A 42 -1.15 2.10 -1.79
C TYR A 42 -1.13 3.63 -1.98
N LEU A 43 -0.14 4.31 -1.36
CA LEU A 43 0.06 5.74 -1.54
C LEU A 43 0.28 6.11 -3.01
N ALA A 44 1.27 5.48 -3.66
CA ALA A 44 1.63 5.76 -5.04
C ALA A 44 0.44 5.53 -5.99
N PHE A 45 -0.28 4.43 -5.81
CA PHE A 45 -1.48 4.16 -6.62
C PHE A 45 -2.55 5.24 -6.42
N GLY A 46 -2.84 5.62 -5.18
CA GLY A 46 -3.80 6.67 -4.87
C GLY A 46 -3.46 8.00 -5.54
N LEU A 47 -2.21 8.44 -5.38
CA LEU A 47 -1.73 9.69 -5.97
C LEU A 47 -1.76 9.65 -7.49
N LEU A 48 -1.31 8.56 -8.11
CA LEU A 48 -1.34 8.39 -9.57
C LEU A 48 -2.78 8.40 -10.10
N ASN A 49 -3.69 7.69 -9.44
CA ASN A 49 -5.09 7.62 -9.85
C ASN A 49 -5.77 9.00 -9.78
N HIS A 50 -5.51 9.78 -8.72
CA HIS A 50 -6.03 11.14 -8.59
C HIS A 50 -5.35 12.14 -9.54
N TYR A 51 -4.07 11.93 -9.85
CA TYR A 51 -3.34 12.71 -10.84
C TYR A 51 -3.93 12.51 -12.24
N GLU A 52 -4.17 11.26 -12.65
CA GLU A 52 -4.83 10.92 -13.92
C GLU A 52 -6.23 11.54 -14.04
N ASP A 53 -6.98 11.56 -12.94
CA ASP A 53 -8.33 12.14 -12.89
C ASP A 53 -8.33 13.67 -12.71
N LYS A 54 -7.16 14.32 -12.69
CA LYS A 54 -6.98 15.76 -12.43
C LYS A 54 -7.68 16.24 -11.14
N SER A 55 -7.78 15.35 -10.16
CA SER A 55 -8.40 15.59 -8.85
C SER A 55 -7.40 15.59 -7.70
N LEU A 56 -6.10 15.49 -8.01
CA LEU A 56 -5.04 15.56 -7.02
C LEU A 56 -5.01 16.96 -6.37
N SER A 57 -5.13 16.97 -5.06
CA SER A 57 -5.02 18.17 -4.22
C SER A 57 -4.15 17.86 -3.00
N GLU A 58 -3.71 18.90 -2.29
CA GLU A 58 -2.96 18.74 -1.04
C GLU A 58 -3.75 17.91 -0.02
N LYS A 59 -5.06 18.15 0.09
CA LYS A 59 -5.95 17.36 0.96
C LYS A 59 -5.92 15.87 0.61
N VAL A 60 -6.07 15.54 -0.68
CA VAL A 60 -6.01 14.14 -1.15
C VAL A 60 -4.63 13.53 -0.86
N PHE A 61 -3.56 14.28 -1.08
CA PHE A 61 -2.21 13.80 -0.76
C PHE A 61 -2.08 13.47 0.74
N LEU A 62 -2.54 14.36 1.62
CA LEU A 62 -2.49 14.15 3.07
C LEU A 62 -3.35 12.96 3.51
N GLU A 63 -4.54 12.77 2.92
CA GLU A 63 -5.39 11.61 3.18
C GLU A 63 -4.68 10.29 2.85
N TYR A 64 -4.08 10.19 1.66
CA TYR A 64 -3.35 8.98 1.28
C TYR A 64 -2.06 8.79 2.07
N ALA A 65 -1.35 9.86 2.43
CA ALA A 65 -0.16 9.79 3.28
C ALA A 65 -0.51 9.31 4.69
N ALA A 66 -1.63 9.79 5.26
CA ALA A 66 -2.13 9.33 6.55
C ALA A 66 -2.55 7.86 6.51
N LEU A 67 -3.27 7.45 5.46
CA LEU A 67 -3.66 6.05 5.26
C LEU A 67 -2.45 5.14 5.10
N ALA A 68 -1.46 5.53 4.30
CA ALA A 68 -0.22 4.77 4.13
C ALA A 68 0.56 4.64 5.45
N SER A 69 0.64 5.72 6.23
CA SER A 69 1.27 5.70 7.55
C SER A 69 0.53 4.76 8.51
N LEU A 70 -0.80 4.80 8.52
CA LEU A 70 -1.63 3.92 9.33
C LEU A 70 -1.46 2.46 8.92
N THR A 71 -1.48 2.16 7.61
CA THR A 71 -1.21 0.82 7.07
C THR A 71 0.16 0.31 7.51
N PHE A 72 1.19 1.16 7.42
CA PHE A 72 2.53 0.80 7.87
C PHE A 72 2.54 0.45 9.36
N ILE A 73 1.99 1.32 10.21
CA ILE A 73 1.96 1.12 11.67
C ILE A 73 1.24 -0.17 12.03
N VAL A 74 0.07 -0.43 11.44
CA VAL A 74 -0.72 -1.63 11.70
C VAL A 74 0.03 -2.88 11.29
N LEU A 75 0.56 -2.93 10.07
CA LEU A 75 1.28 -4.10 9.57
C LEU A 75 2.61 -4.32 10.30
N TYR A 76 3.34 -3.25 10.62
CA TYR A 76 4.54 -3.33 11.43
C TYR A 76 4.24 -3.92 12.82
N SER A 77 3.18 -3.43 13.47
CA SER A 77 2.77 -3.91 14.79
C SER A 77 2.35 -5.38 14.75
N LEU A 78 1.63 -5.80 13.71
CA LEU A 78 1.14 -7.16 13.55
C LEU A 78 2.27 -8.15 13.22
N LEU A 79 3.20 -7.77 12.34
CA LEU A 79 4.12 -8.69 11.69
C LEU A 79 5.56 -8.62 12.19
N LEU A 80 5.96 -7.50 12.81
CA LEU A 80 7.35 -7.22 13.19
C LEU A 80 7.50 -6.95 14.69
N ALA A 81 6.53 -6.32 15.36
CA ALA A 81 6.67 -5.93 16.76
C ALA A 81 6.74 -7.11 17.77
N ARG A 82 6.36 -8.32 17.35
CA ARG A 82 6.40 -9.54 18.19
C ARG A 82 7.56 -10.49 17.83
N GLY A 83 8.37 -10.15 16.84
CA GLY A 83 9.46 -10.99 16.34
C GLY A 83 10.79 -10.66 16.97
#